data_AF-A0A232ESZ2-F1
#
_entry.id   AF-A0A232ESZ2-F1
#
_cell.length_a   1.000
_cell.length_b   1.000
_cell.length_c   1.000
_cell.angle_alpha   90.00
_cell.angle_beta   90.00
_cell.angle_gamma   90.00
#
_symmetry.space_group_name_H-M   'P 1'
#
loop_
_entity.id
_entity.type
_entity.pdbx_description
1 polymer ?
#
loop_
_entity_poly.entity_id
_entity_poly.type
_entity_poly.pdbx_seq_one_letter_code
_entity_poly.pdbx_strand_id
1 'polypeptide(L)'
;MKLLLTSVLLCSFGIVFGSKVASKFKSSEIVPDVLTTAPNDLLSVSFKDKVLRFIGEELTPTQVKDVPSVAWKSEASGFYTICMTDPDAPSRSEPKVREFLHWLVVNVPGEDIAKGDTLAAYVGSGPPKGTGLHRYVLLVYKQPAGKIDVSEEKRIPNNSRDGRPKFSIQKFADKYKLGAPIAGNMYQAEYDDYVPNISKQLDGVCVLSFQLILCARGIVDVADLVERYKKEGLIPDVLDTAPKNFLPVSYNNKEFEFASELTPTEVKDAPTHIGWGLDSSSFYTLIMNDPDAPFRHDPFMRECLHWLVVNIPGDDFSKGETIVEYLGASPPKNSGLHRYTFTVFEQAAGKQDFNETRIAAWLAEGRLGWSLRKFVEKHNLVEEPVSGNMFNCQYDDYVPEVHAKLGVKSGRAE
;
A
#
# COMPACT_ATOMS: atom_id res chain seq x y z
N MET A 1 -43.38 11.32 30.61
CA MET A 1 -43.48 9.89 30.98
C MET A 1 -43.50 9.04 29.72
N LYS A 2 -42.32 8.63 29.23
CA LYS A 2 -42.13 7.54 28.26
C LYS A 2 -40.77 6.92 28.59
N LEU A 3 -40.79 5.83 29.36
CA LEU A 3 -39.61 4.99 29.58
C LEU A 3 -39.32 4.25 28.27
N LEU A 4 -38.14 4.47 27.69
CA LEU A 4 -37.55 3.56 26.72
C LEU A 4 -36.69 2.56 27.51
N LEU A 5 -37.20 1.34 27.66
CA LEU A 5 -36.40 0.19 28.09
C LEU A 5 -35.44 -0.16 26.94
N THR A 6 -34.16 0.18 27.10
CA THR A 6 -33.08 -0.45 26.34
C THR A 6 -32.83 -1.83 26.92
N SER A 7 -33.10 -2.88 26.16
CA SER A 7 -32.76 -4.25 26.54
C SER A 7 -31.24 -4.41 26.56
N VAL A 8 -30.68 -4.62 27.75
CA VAL A 8 -29.31 -5.08 27.92
C VAL A 8 -29.32 -6.58 27.62
N LEU A 9 -28.77 -6.97 26.48
CA LEU A 9 -28.52 -8.37 26.16
C LEU A 9 -27.38 -8.88 27.07
N LEU A 10 -27.74 -9.50 28.19
CA LEU A 10 -26.78 -10.26 28.99
C LEU A 10 -26.39 -11.52 28.21
N CYS A 11 -25.31 -11.44 27.42
CA CYS A 11 -24.58 -12.64 27.02
C CYS A 11 -23.82 -13.17 28.22
N SER A 12 -24.21 -14.35 28.69
CA SER A 12 -23.55 -15.12 29.74
C SER A 12 -22.14 -15.55 29.29
N PHE A 13 -21.15 -14.70 29.51
CA PHE A 13 -19.74 -15.05 29.38
C PHE A 13 -19.34 -15.99 30.52
N GLY A 14 -18.92 -17.22 30.17
CA GLY A 14 -18.24 -18.11 31.10
C GLY A 14 -16.95 -17.45 31.58
N ILE A 15 -16.87 -17.15 32.87
CA ILE A 15 -15.71 -16.51 33.50
C ILE A 15 -14.53 -17.49 33.47
N VAL A 16 -13.54 -17.20 32.62
CA VAL A 16 -12.23 -17.86 32.64
C VAL A 16 -11.37 -17.14 33.68
N PHE A 17 -11.17 -17.77 34.85
CA PHE A 17 -10.30 -17.24 35.91
C PHE A 17 -8.83 -17.17 35.46
N GLY A 18 -8.08 -16.16 35.93
CA GLY A 18 -6.75 -15.82 35.42
C GLY A 18 -5.65 -16.91 35.49
N SER A 19 -5.75 -17.87 36.42
CA SER A 19 -4.85 -19.04 36.46
C SER A 19 -4.97 -19.93 35.22
N LYS A 20 -6.10 -19.88 34.51
CA LYS A 20 -6.32 -20.62 33.25
C LYS A 20 -5.61 -19.95 32.06
N VAL A 21 -5.43 -18.62 32.07
CA VAL A 21 -4.79 -17.89 30.96
C VAL A 21 -3.30 -18.24 30.90
N ALA A 22 -2.58 -18.06 32.01
CA ALA A 22 -1.15 -18.37 32.07
C ALA A 22 -0.84 -19.85 31.75
N SER A 23 -1.69 -20.77 32.22
CA SER A 23 -1.59 -22.19 31.89
C SER A 23 -1.79 -22.44 30.39
N LYS A 24 -2.80 -21.79 29.78
CA LYS A 24 -3.06 -21.91 28.34
C LYS A 24 -1.93 -21.36 27.49
N PHE A 25 -1.37 -20.20 27.84
CA PHE A 25 -0.22 -19.62 27.15
C PHE A 25 1.01 -20.54 27.19
N LYS A 26 1.25 -21.23 28.31
CA LYS A 26 2.31 -22.25 28.42
C LYS A 26 2.00 -23.49 27.59
N SER A 27 0.79 -24.04 27.68
CA SER A 27 0.40 -25.25 26.93
C SER A 27 0.35 -25.04 25.42
N SER A 28 0.13 -23.80 24.97
CA SER A 28 0.17 -23.40 23.56
C SER A 28 1.55 -22.92 23.11
N GLU A 29 2.57 -23.10 23.96
CA GLU A 29 3.98 -22.73 23.74
C GLU A 29 4.24 -21.24 23.50
N ILE A 30 3.23 -20.36 23.65
CA ILE A 30 3.42 -18.90 23.59
C ILE A 30 4.44 -18.44 24.63
N VAL A 31 4.44 -19.11 25.79
CA VAL A 31 5.61 -19.18 26.65
C VAL A 31 6.28 -20.54 26.41
N PRO A 32 7.53 -20.60 25.90
CA PRO A 32 8.50 -19.51 25.81
C PRO A 32 8.60 -18.81 24.43
N ASP A 33 7.81 -19.20 23.42
CA ASP A 33 8.07 -18.77 22.03
C ASP A 33 7.99 -17.25 21.80
N VAL A 34 7.04 -16.58 22.44
CA VAL A 34 6.74 -15.15 22.26
C VAL A 34 7.09 -14.37 23.51
N LEU A 35 6.79 -14.97 24.68
CA LEU A 35 6.85 -14.31 25.97
C LEU A 35 7.68 -15.11 26.96
N THR A 36 8.36 -14.38 27.83
CA THR A 36 8.98 -14.95 29.04
C THR A 36 7.99 -15.15 30.18
N THR A 37 6.99 -14.26 30.29
CA THR A 37 5.95 -14.29 31.34
C THR A 37 4.58 -14.17 30.69
N ALA A 38 3.69 -15.12 30.99
CA ALA A 38 2.32 -15.09 30.51
C ALA A 38 1.47 -14.03 31.24
N PRO A 39 0.48 -13.42 30.57
CA PRO A 39 -0.48 -12.56 31.23
C PRO A 39 -1.37 -13.37 32.18
N ASN A 40 -1.87 -12.71 33.22
CA ASN A 40 -2.83 -13.31 34.15
C ASN A 40 -4.27 -13.11 33.70
N ASP A 41 -4.59 -11.97 33.06
CA ASP A 41 -5.97 -11.67 32.68
C ASP A 41 -6.27 -12.05 31.22
N LEU A 42 -7.51 -12.47 30.98
CA LEU A 42 -8.00 -12.77 29.64
C LEU A 42 -8.31 -11.46 28.91
N LEU A 43 -7.78 -11.30 27.69
CA LEU A 43 -8.21 -10.23 26.79
C LEU A 43 -9.52 -10.64 26.10
N SER A 44 -10.56 -9.82 26.22
CA SER A 44 -11.79 -10.00 25.44
C SER A 44 -11.53 -9.57 24.00
N VAL A 45 -11.85 -10.43 23.02
CA VAL A 45 -11.64 -10.17 21.60
C VAL A 45 -12.92 -10.52 20.84
N SER A 46 -13.43 -9.57 20.06
CA SER A 46 -14.57 -9.77 19.17
C SER A 46 -14.27 -9.23 17.79
N PHE A 47 -14.28 -10.12 16.81
CA PHE A 47 -14.40 -9.77 15.40
C PHE A 47 -15.88 -9.51 15.05
N LYS A 48 -16.12 -8.90 13.89
CA LYS A 48 -17.46 -8.40 13.48
C LYS A 48 -18.59 -9.40 13.73
N ASP A 49 -18.41 -10.65 13.34
CA ASP A 49 -19.42 -11.71 13.45
C ASP A 49 -18.99 -12.85 14.40
N LYS A 50 -17.92 -12.64 15.19
CA LYS A 50 -17.31 -13.71 15.98
C LYS A 50 -16.62 -13.20 17.25
N VAL A 51 -17.15 -13.60 18.39
CA VAL A 51 -16.46 -13.49 19.69
C VAL A 51 -15.49 -14.65 19.85
N LEU A 52 -14.27 -14.36 20.28
CA LEU A 52 -13.28 -15.37 20.66
C LEU A 52 -13.63 -15.96 22.03
N ARG A 53 -14.05 -17.23 22.06
CA ARG A 53 -14.69 -17.86 23.23
C ARG A 53 -13.69 -18.45 24.21
N PHE A 54 -12.57 -18.95 23.70
CA PHE A 54 -11.52 -19.55 24.50
C PHE A 54 -10.16 -19.40 23.82
N ILE A 55 -9.10 -19.42 24.63
CA ILE A 55 -7.72 -19.36 24.15
C ILE A 55 -7.42 -20.61 23.31
N GLY A 56 -7.01 -20.40 22.06
CA GLY A 56 -6.68 -21.46 21.11
C GLY A 56 -7.83 -21.86 20.18
N GLU A 57 -8.98 -21.16 20.24
CA GLU A 57 -10.07 -21.39 19.29
C GLU A 57 -9.57 -21.23 17.85
N GLU A 58 -9.99 -22.13 16.98
CA GLU A 58 -9.72 -22.05 15.55
C GLU A 58 -10.71 -21.10 14.89
N LEU A 59 -10.17 -20.08 14.21
CA LEU A 59 -10.92 -19.12 13.41
C LEU A 59 -10.40 -19.16 11.98
N THR A 60 -11.25 -18.79 11.01
CA THR A 60 -10.81 -18.68 9.62
C THR A 60 -10.26 -17.28 9.33
N PRO A 61 -9.29 -17.14 8.41
CA PRO A 61 -8.85 -15.82 7.92
C PRO A 61 -10.01 -14.90 7.50
N THR A 62 -11.06 -15.46 6.89
CA THR A 62 -12.28 -14.70 6.54
C THR A 62 -12.99 -14.11 7.76
N GLN A 63 -13.06 -14.82 8.88
CA GLN A 63 -13.70 -14.34 10.12
C GLN A 63 -12.92 -13.22 10.80
N VAL A 64 -11.60 -13.20 10.59
CA VAL A 64 -10.66 -12.28 11.24
C VAL A 64 -10.05 -11.28 10.26
N LYS A 65 -10.74 -10.99 9.15
CA LYS A 65 -10.24 -10.05 8.13
C LYS A 65 -10.28 -8.59 8.57
N ASP A 66 -11.24 -8.25 9.42
CA ASP A 66 -11.49 -6.90 9.91
C ASP A 66 -10.93 -6.73 11.32
N VAL A 67 -10.49 -5.51 11.66
CA VAL A 67 -9.92 -5.20 12.98
C VAL A 67 -10.88 -5.60 14.12
N PRO A 68 -10.42 -6.31 15.16
CA PRO A 68 -11.27 -6.71 16.27
C PRO A 68 -11.54 -5.54 17.23
N SER A 69 -12.69 -5.61 17.89
CA SER A 69 -12.90 -4.91 19.17
C SER A 69 -12.24 -5.71 20.29
N VAL A 70 -11.50 -5.03 21.16
CA VAL A 70 -10.85 -5.68 22.31
C VAL A 70 -11.15 -4.91 23.60
N ALA A 71 -11.25 -5.63 24.71
CA ALA A 71 -11.52 -5.05 26.02
C ALA A 71 -10.72 -5.77 27.12
N TRP A 72 -10.19 -5.00 28.06
CA TRP A 72 -9.37 -5.48 29.17
C TRP A 72 -9.65 -4.65 30.42
N LYS A 73 -9.15 -5.10 31.57
CA LYS A 73 -9.24 -4.31 32.79
C LYS A 73 -8.27 -3.12 32.71
N SER A 74 -8.79 -1.93 32.41
CA SER A 74 -8.02 -0.69 32.29
C SER A 74 -8.20 0.27 33.48
N GLU A 75 -7.28 1.22 33.61
CA GLU A 75 -7.36 2.38 34.50
C GLU A 75 -7.65 3.62 33.65
N ALA A 76 -8.56 4.48 34.09
CA ALA A 76 -9.02 5.63 33.31
C ALA A 76 -7.90 6.61 32.90
N SER A 77 -6.84 6.74 33.72
CA SER A 77 -5.68 7.58 33.45
C SER A 77 -4.47 6.79 32.90
N GLY A 78 -4.63 5.49 32.66
CA GLY A 78 -3.57 4.62 32.17
C GLY A 78 -3.40 4.71 30.67
N PHE A 79 -2.18 4.47 30.20
CA PHE A 79 -1.86 4.30 28.79
C PHE A 79 -1.46 2.85 28.51
N TYR A 80 -1.84 2.35 27.34
CA TYR A 80 -1.68 0.94 26.99
C TYR A 80 -1.09 0.75 25.60
N THR A 81 -0.39 -0.38 25.44
CA THR A 81 0.07 -0.91 24.16
C THR A 81 -0.69 -2.19 23.84
N ILE A 82 -1.25 -2.28 22.63
CA ILE A 82 -1.93 -3.46 22.09
C ILE A 82 -1.08 -4.00 20.94
N CYS A 83 -0.81 -5.30 20.97
CA CYS A 83 -0.06 -5.98 19.92
C CYS A 83 -0.79 -7.25 19.48
N MET A 84 -0.80 -7.51 18.18
CA MET A 84 -1.14 -8.81 17.59
C MET A 84 0.03 -9.31 16.76
N THR A 85 0.51 -10.52 17.05
CA THR A 85 1.73 -11.08 16.48
C THR A 85 1.57 -12.58 16.14
N ASP A 86 2.24 -13.04 15.08
CA ASP A 86 2.28 -14.44 14.63
C ASP A 86 3.71 -14.99 14.76
N PRO A 87 3.99 -15.89 15.74
CA PRO A 87 5.31 -16.50 15.92
C PRO A 87 5.58 -17.65 14.97
N ASP A 88 4.60 -18.06 14.16
CA ASP A 88 4.64 -19.23 13.32
C ASP A 88 4.90 -18.87 11.84
N ALA A 89 5.17 -17.62 11.49
CA ALA A 89 5.42 -17.25 10.09
C ALA A 89 6.80 -17.71 9.56
N PRO A 90 6.89 -18.29 8.34
CA PRO A 90 5.80 -18.65 7.43
C PRO A 90 5.13 -20.00 7.74
N SER A 91 5.75 -20.87 8.54
CA SER A 91 5.11 -22.04 9.14
C SER A 91 5.67 -22.31 10.54
N ARG A 92 4.88 -22.91 11.44
CA ARG A 92 5.35 -23.27 12.78
C ARG A 92 6.54 -24.23 12.77
N SER A 93 6.62 -25.10 11.75
CA SER A 93 7.73 -26.03 11.55
C SER A 93 9.03 -25.34 11.11
N GLU A 94 8.94 -24.24 10.37
CA GLU A 94 10.07 -23.48 9.86
C GLU A 94 9.81 -21.95 9.99
N PRO A 95 9.76 -21.40 11.22
CA PRO A 95 9.27 -20.05 11.47
C PRO A 95 10.35 -18.99 11.21
N LYS A 96 10.86 -18.94 9.96
CA LYS A 96 12.02 -18.15 9.51
C LYS A 96 11.83 -16.63 9.63
N VAL A 97 10.59 -16.15 9.65
CA VAL A 97 10.29 -14.72 9.71
C VAL A 97 9.52 -14.33 10.97
N ARG A 98 9.54 -15.20 11.98
CA ARG A 98 8.91 -14.91 13.27
C ARG A 98 9.55 -13.71 13.97
N GLU A 99 8.79 -12.93 14.73
CA GLU A 99 7.32 -12.89 14.69
C GLU A 99 6.88 -12.02 13.49
N PHE A 100 5.71 -12.29 12.92
CA PHE A 100 5.09 -11.41 11.94
C PHE A 100 4.10 -10.47 12.65
N LEU A 101 4.31 -9.16 12.53
CA LEU A 101 3.48 -8.15 13.19
C LEU A 101 2.18 -7.88 12.43
N HIS A 102 1.05 -8.21 13.05
CA HIS A 102 -0.29 -8.00 12.49
C HIS A 102 -0.91 -6.66 12.90
N TRP A 103 -0.67 -6.21 14.14
CA TRP A 103 -1.24 -4.96 14.65
C TRP A 103 -0.40 -4.43 15.83
N LEU A 104 -0.13 -3.13 15.86
CA LEU A 104 0.54 -2.47 16.98
C LEU A 104 -0.04 -1.06 17.19
N VAL A 105 -0.63 -0.84 18.36
CA VAL A 105 -1.14 0.47 18.78
C VAL A 105 -0.57 0.78 20.16
N VAL A 106 0.00 1.96 20.33
CA VAL A 106 0.57 2.43 21.59
C VAL A 106 -0.16 3.67 22.07
N ASN A 107 0.15 4.14 23.27
CA ASN A 107 -0.42 5.37 23.84
C ASN A 107 -1.95 5.37 23.87
N VAL A 108 -2.58 4.20 23.99
CA VAL A 108 -4.05 4.07 24.08
C VAL A 108 -4.51 4.52 25.46
N PRO A 109 -5.31 5.60 25.58
CA PRO A 109 -5.82 6.06 26.87
C PRO A 109 -6.99 5.19 27.32
N GLY A 110 -6.85 4.51 28.47
CA GLY A 110 -7.84 3.54 28.93
C GLY A 110 -8.05 2.42 27.92
N GLU A 111 -9.26 2.32 27.35
CA GLU A 111 -9.62 1.36 26.29
C GLU A 111 -9.93 2.03 24.94
N ASP A 112 -9.69 3.34 24.81
CA ASP A 112 -10.03 4.10 23.61
C ASP A 112 -8.94 3.98 22.53
N ILE A 113 -8.91 2.82 21.87
CA ILE A 113 -7.90 2.47 20.86
C ILE A 113 -7.81 3.49 19.73
N ALA A 114 -8.94 4.11 19.37
CA ALA A 114 -9.00 5.12 18.31
C ALA A 114 -8.16 6.39 18.63
N LYS A 115 -7.85 6.62 19.91
CA LYS A 115 -6.99 7.72 20.36
C LYS A 115 -5.52 7.33 20.54
N GLY A 116 -5.16 6.07 20.29
CA GLY A 116 -3.77 5.62 20.34
C GLY A 116 -2.98 5.94 19.08
N ASP A 117 -1.66 5.84 19.19
CA ASP A 117 -0.74 5.94 18.08
C ASP A 117 -0.59 4.57 17.41
N THR A 118 -1.16 4.43 16.20
CA THR A 118 -1.05 3.18 15.43
C THR A 118 0.30 3.12 14.74
N LEU A 119 1.19 2.24 15.22
CA LEU A 119 2.51 2.00 14.64
C LEU A 119 2.46 0.94 13.54
N ALA A 120 1.61 -0.08 13.67
CA ALA A 120 1.34 -1.02 12.59
C ALA A 120 -0.17 -1.19 12.47
N ALA A 121 -0.75 -0.77 11.34
CA ALA A 121 -2.16 -0.92 11.08
C ALA A 121 -2.54 -2.41 10.97
N TYR A 122 -3.78 -2.72 11.37
CA TYR A 122 -4.27 -4.09 11.45
C TYR A 122 -4.26 -4.79 10.10
N VAL A 123 -3.80 -6.05 10.09
CA VAL A 123 -3.94 -6.98 8.98
C VAL A 123 -4.42 -8.32 9.52
N GLY A 124 -5.43 -8.90 8.88
CA GLY A 124 -5.98 -10.19 9.25
C GLY A 124 -4.99 -11.35 9.11
N SER A 125 -5.40 -12.54 9.54
CA SER A 125 -4.60 -13.75 9.41
C SER A 125 -4.32 -14.09 7.94
N GLY A 126 -3.08 -14.45 7.63
CA GLY A 126 -2.66 -14.79 6.27
C GLY A 126 -1.73 -16.02 6.20
N PRO A 127 -2.06 -17.14 6.86
CA PRO A 127 -1.19 -18.31 6.88
C PRO A 127 -1.11 -18.92 5.46
N PRO A 128 0.08 -19.20 4.91
CA PRO A 128 0.20 -19.76 3.57
C PRO A 128 -0.46 -21.14 3.43
N LYS A 129 -0.84 -21.49 2.19
CA LYS A 129 -1.44 -22.80 1.93
C LYS A 129 -0.45 -23.92 2.27
N GLY A 130 -0.90 -24.88 3.08
CA GLY A 130 -0.10 -26.06 3.46
C GLY A 130 0.84 -25.85 4.64
N THR A 131 0.81 -24.71 5.34
CA THR A 131 1.64 -24.46 6.54
C THR A 131 0.97 -24.84 7.85
N GLY A 132 -0.31 -25.23 7.79
CA GLY A 132 -1.13 -25.61 8.93
C GLY A 132 -1.60 -24.42 9.75
N LEU A 133 -1.94 -24.69 11.02
CA LEU A 133 -2.40 -23.68 11.96
C LEU A 133 -1.24 -22.80 12.45
N HIS A 134 -1.45 -21.49 12.36
CA HIS A 134 -0.60 -20.46 12.98
C HIS A 134 -1.27 -19.91 14.24
N ARG A 135 -0.47 -19.54 15.24
CA ARG A 135 -0.93 -18.92 16.48
C ARG A 135 -0.95 -17.40 16.34
N TYR A 136 -2.12 -16.79 16.48
CA TYR A 136 -2.26 -15.33 16.48
C TYR A 136 -2.44 -14.83 17.90
N VAL A 137 -1.40 -14.19 18.44
CA VAL A 137 -1.32 -13.81 19.85
C VAL A 137 -1.67 -12.33 20.00
N LEU A 138 -2.71 -12.03 20.78
CA LEU A 138 -3.10 -10.67 21.15
C LEU A 138 -2.68 -10.37 22.59
N LEU A 139 -1.99 -9.25 22.78
CA LEU A 139 -1.39 -8.85 24.05
C LEU A 139 -1.72 -7.40 24.36
N VAL A 140 -1.92 -7.11 25.65
CA VAL A 140 -2.03 -5.76 26.18
C VAL A 140 -0.98 -5.55 27.26
N TYR A 141 -0.23 -4.45 27.14
CA TYR A 141 0.72 -3.98 28.14
C TYR A 141 0.26 -2.65 28.72
N LYS A 142 0.48 -2.45 30.01
CA LYS A 142 0.34 -1.13 30.65
C LYS A 142 1.66 -0.36 30.45
N GLN A 143 1.58 0.88 29.99
CA GLN A 143 2.74 1.76 29.89
C GLN A 143 2.98 2.43 31.25
N PRO A 144 4.07 2.08 31.96
CA PRO A 144 4.22 2.43 33.38
C PRO A 144 4.42 3.93 33.63
N ALA A 145 5.03 4.64 32.67
CA ALA A 145 5.36 6.07 32.80
C ALA A 145 4.39 6.99 32.03
N GLY A 146 3.23 6.48 31.60
CA GLY A 146 2.29 7.21 30.75
C GLY A 146 2.59 7.04 29.26
N LYS A 147 2.48 8.10 28.47
CA LYS A 147 2.77 8.04 27.03
C LYS A 147 4.26 7.73 26.78
N ILE A 148 4.52 6.87 25.80
CA ILE A 148 5.85 6.59 25.28
C ILE A 148 6.10 7.43 24.03
N ASP A 149 7.34 7.88 23.85
CA ASP A 149 7.76 8.61 22.66
C ASP A 149 8.09 7.61 21.54
N VAL A 150 7.41 7.77 20.41
CA VAL A 150 7.49 6.90 19.24
C VAL A 150 7.67 7.71 17.95
N SER A 151 8.25 8.92 18.06
CA SER A 151 8.55 9.77 16.90
C SER A 151 9.41 9.03 15.86
N GLU A 152 10.39 8.26 16.34
CA GLU A 152 11.35 7.50 15.54
C GLU A 152 10.84 6.13 15.10
N GLU A 153 9.65 5.71 15.53
CA GLU A 153 9.09 4.42 15.13
C GLU A 153 8.46 4.46 13.74
N LYS A 154 8.75 3.43 12.96
CA LYS A 154 8.15 3.26 11.63
C LYS A 154 6.65 3.05 11.76
N ARG A 155 5.89 3.78 10.95
CA ARG A 155 4.44 3.57 10.78
C ARG A 155 4.22 2.65 9.59
N ILE A 156 3.64 1.48 9.84
CA ILE A 156 3.43 0.41 8.86
C ILE A 156 1.95 0.41 8.47
N PRO A 157 1.59 0.77 7.23
CA PRO A 157 0.21 0.74 6.78
C PRO A 157 -0.29 -0.71 6.61
N ASN A 158 -1.61 -0.90 6.49
CA ASN A 158 -2.20 -2.24 6.37
C ASN A 158 -1.97 -2.86 4.99
N ASN A 159 -1.41 -2.12 4.04
CA ASN A 159 -1.11 -2.55 2.68
C ASN A 159 0.39 -2.76 2.42
N SER A 160 1.21 -2.91 3.47
CA SER A 160 2.65 -3.14 3.33
C SER A 160 3.12 -4.29 4.21
N ARG A 161 3.91 -5.18 3.61
CA ARG A 161 4.64 -6.25 4.28
C ARG A 161 5.92 -5.76 4.97
N ASP A 162 6.48 -4.65 4.50
CA ASP A 162 7.74 -4.13 5.00
C ASP A 162 7.61 -3.68 6.48
N GLY A 163 8.57 -4.10 7.31
CA GLY A 163 8.57 -3.89 8.76
C GLY A 163 7.73 -4.87 9.59
N ARG A 164 6.97 -5.78 8.98
CA ARG A 164 6.19 -6.81 9.71
C ARG A 164 6.97 -8.08 10.07
N PRO A 165 7.77 -8.67 9.15
CA PRO A 165 8.64 -9.82 9.45
C PRO A 165 9.66 -9.52 10.53
N LYS A 166 10.08 -10.56 11.26
CA LYS A 166 11.16 -10.51 12.26
C LYS A 166 10.90 -9.49 13.38
N PHE A 167 9.63 -9.16 13.63
CA PHE A 167 9.24 -8.41 14.81
C PHE A 167 9.48 -9.24 16.07
N SER A 168 9.60 -8.57 17.21
CA SER A 168 9.64 -9.21 18.51
C SER A 168 8.96 -8.34 19.54
N ILE A 169 7.81 -8.79 20.04
CA ILE A 169 7.08 -8.04 21.07
C ILE A 169 7.89 -7.94 22.38
N GLN A 170 8.71 -8.95 22.69
CA GLN A 170 9.60 -8.91 23.84
C GLN A 170 10.64 -7.78 23.72
N LYS A 171 11.32 -7.65 22.56
CA LYS A 171 12.28 -6.54 22.35
C LYS A 171 11.60 -5.18 22.39
N PHE A 172 10.39 -5.07 21.85
CA PHE A 172 9.60 -3.84 21.91
C PHE A 172 9.24 -3.48 23.37
N ALA A 173 8.77 -4.47 24.14
CA ALA A 173 8.46 -4.30 25.55
C ALA A 173 9.70 -3.91 26.37
N ASP A 174 10.86 -4.48 26.09
CA ASP A 174 12.12 -4.15 26.77
C ASP A 174 12.58 -2.72 26.42
N LYS A 175 12.51 -2.33 25.14
CA LYS A 175 12.86 -0.98 24.65
C LYS A 175 12.08 0.10 25.40
N TYR A 176 10.77 -0.12 25.58
CA TYR A 176 9.86 0.85 26.21
C TYR A 176 9.56 0.55 27.68
N LYS A 177 10.26 -0.43 28.28
CA LYS A 177 10.11 -0.84 29.69
C LYS A 177 8.65 -1.17 30.06
N LEU A 178 7.93 -1.82 29.16
CA LEU A 178 6.51 -2.15 29.34
C LEU A 178 6.27 -3.24 30.41
N GLY A 179 7.29 -4.02 30.74
CA GLY A 179 7.18 -5.14 31.66
C GLY A 179 6.44 -6.34 31.05
N ALA A 180 5.73 -7.11 31.87
CA ALA A 180 4.94 -8.25 31.41
C ALA A 180 3.57 -7.78 30.87
N PRO A 181 2.97 -8.50 29.90
CA PRO A 181 1.62 -8.19 29.44
C PRO A 181 0.62 -8.39 30.58
N ILE A 182 -0.33 -7.47 30.71
CA ILE A 182 -1.36 -7.52 31.76
C ILE A 182 -2.53 -8.42 31.35
N ALA A 183 -2.84 -8.47 30.06
CA ALA A 183 -3.90 -9.29 29.51
C ALA A 183 -3.47 -9.90 28.16
N GLY A 184 -4.02 -11.06 27.83
CA GLY A 184 -3.81 -11.65 26.52
C GLY A 184 -4.84 -12.69 26.14
N ASN A 185 -4.91 -12.98 24.86
CA ASN A 185 -5.71 -14.05 24.27
C ASN A 185 -5.02 -14.52 22.99
N MET A 186 -5.39 -15.67 22.47
CA MET A 186 -4.89 -16.12 21.18
C MET A 186 -5.89 -17.03 20.48
N TYR A 187 -5.86 -17.03 19.16
CA TYR A 187 -6.60 -17.95 18.31
C TYR A 187 -5.67 -18.61 17.29
N GLN A 188 -6.11 -19.70 16.68
CA GLN A 188 -5.36 -20.35 15.60
C GLN A 188 -6.10 -20.17 14.28
N ALA A 189 -5.35 -20.01 13.19
CA ALA A 189 -5.94 -20.00 11.85
C ALA A 189 -5.00 -20.69 10.87
N GLU A 190 -5.59 -21.41 9.92
CA GLU A 190 -4.93 -21.96 8.75
C GLU A 190 -5.53 -21.36 7.48
N TYR A 191 -5.00 -21.77 6.32
CA TYR A 191 -5.38 -21.21 5.03
C TYR A 191 -6.88 -21.34 4.75
N ASP A 192 -7.49 -20.26 4.25
CA ASP A 192 -8.76 -20.28 3.54
C ASP A 192 -8.65 -19.43 2.25
N ASP A 193 -9.74 -19.36 1.48
CA ASP A 193 -9.76 -18.65 0.19
C ASP A 193 -9.70 -17.11 0.29
N TYR A 194 -9.68 -16.55 1.51
CA TYR A 194 -9.46 -15.12 1.73
C TYR A 194 -7.97 -14.76 1.84
N VAL A 195 -7.09 -15.71 2.19
CA VAL A 195 -5.64 -15.49 2.32
C VAL A 195 -5.01 -14.85 1.08
N PRO A 196 -5.35 -15.21 -0.17
CA PRO A 196 -4.84 -14.51 -1.35
C PRO A 196 -5.14 -13.01 -1.37
N ASN A 197 -6.25 -12.56 -0.77
CA ASN A 197 -6.55 -11.13 -0.66
C ASN A 197 -5.66 -10.45 0.38
N ILE A 198 -5.34 -11.12 1.50
CA ILE A 198 -4.36 -10.63 2.48
C ILE A 198 -2.97 -10.53 1.86
N SER A 199 -2.55 -11.52 1.07
CA SER A 199 -1.29 -11.43 0.32
C SER A 199 -1.30 -10.23 -0.62
N LYS A 200 -2.33 -10.07 -1.48
CA LYS A 200 -2.47 -8.90 -2.35
C LYS A 200 -2.51 -7.57 -1.60
N GLN A 201 -3.17 -7.53 -0.44
CA GLN A 201 -3.23 -6.36 0.42
C GLN A 201 -1.84 -6.01 0.93
N LEU A 202 -1.11 -6.96 1.54
CA LEU A 202 0.22 -6.75 2.11
C LEU A 202 1.31 -6.55 1.06
N ASP A 203 1.10 -7.13 -0.11
CA ASP A 203 1.88 -6.89 -1.31
C ASP A 203 1.41 -5.59 -2.00
N GLY A 204 0.56 -4.80 -1.33
CA GLY A 204 -0.06 -3.56 -1.79
C GLY A 204 0.97 -2.69 -2.47
N VAL A 205 0.88 -2.69 -3.80
CA VAL A 205 1.84 -2.13 -4.72
C VAL A 205 3.28 -2.24 -4.21
N CYS A 206 3.73 -3.49 -4.05
CA CYS A 206 5.14 -3.77 -3.92
C CYS A 206 5.82 -3.45 -5.26
N VAL A 207 6.27 -2.20 -5.32
CA VAL A 207 7.19 -1.65 -6.31
C VAL A 207 8.56 -2.31 -6.32
N LEU A 208 8.73 -3.36 -5.51
CA LEU A 208 9.91 -4.22 -5.50
C LEU A 208 9.61 -5.71 -5.72
N SER A 209 8.40 -6.11 -6.14
CA SER A 209 8.21 -7.51 -6.51
C SER A 209 7.19 -7.86 -7.57
N PHE A 210 6.64 -6.93 -8.36
CA PHE A 210 6.09 -7.37 -9.66
C PHE A 210 7.21 -7.97 -10.52
N GLN A 211 8.36 -7.30 -10.62
CA GLN A 211 9.55 -7.82 -11.29
C GLN A 211 10.05 -9.13 -10.68
N LEU A 212 10.07 -9.27 -9.34
CA LEU A 212 10.56 -10.48 -8.66
C LEU A 212 9.57 -11.65 -8.74
N ILE A 213 8.26 -11.38 -8.70
CA ILE A 213 7.19 -12.37 -8.86
C ILE A 213 7.12 -12.83 -10.32
N LEU A 214 7.35 -11.92 -11.28
CA LEU A 214 7.43 -12.24 -12.69
C LEU A 214 8.73 -12.99 -13.01
N CYS A 215 9.90 -12.58 -12.49
CA CYS A 215 11.15 -13.34 -12.58
C CYS A 215 11.02 -14.74 -11.96
N ALA A 216 10.44 -14.86 -10.75
CA ALA A 216 10.24 -16.14 -10.08
C ALA A 216 9.19 -17.04 -10.77
N ARG A 217 8.32 -16.47 -11.61
CA ARG A 217 7.37 -17.18 -12.48
C ARG A 217 7.87 -17.36 -13.92
N GLY A 218 9.04 -16.84 -14.27
CA GLY A 218 9.61 -16.89 -15.63
C GLY A 218 8.91 -15.98 -16.66
N ILE A 219 8.28 -14.89 -16.21
CA ILE A 219 7.39 -14.03 -17.03
C ILE A 219 8.01 -12.66 -17.38
N VAL A 220 9.00 -12.11 -16.64
CA VAL A 220 9.68 -10.84 -17.05
C VAL A 220 11.17 -10.85 -16.68
N ASP A 221 12.01 -10.75 -17.70
CA ASP A 221 13.46 -10.46 -17.65
C ASP A 221 13.66 -8.96 -17.96
N VAL A 222 14.73 -8.29 -17.52
CA VAL A 222 15.01 -6.90 -17.94
C VAL A 222 15.17 -6.80 -19.47
N ALA A 223 15.64 -7.89 -20.10
CA ALA A 223 15.64 -8.04 -21.55
C ALA A 223 14.23 -7.93 -22.18
N ASP A 224 13.18 -8.36 -21.47
CA ASP A 224 11.79 -8.33 -21.92
C ASP A 224 11.24 -6.89 -21.97
N LEU A 225 11.63 -6.00 -21.05
CA LEU A 225 11.14 -4.62 -21.07
C LEU A 225 11.68 -3.84 -22.28
N VAL A 226 12.95 -4.04 -22.64
CA VAL A 226 13.53 -3.45 -23.86
C VAL A 226 12.77 -3.91 -25.10
N GLU A 227 12.48 -5.21 -25.19
CA GLU A 227 11.71 -5.78 -26.30
C GLU A 227 10.29 -5.25 -26.35
N ARG A 228 9.61 -5.14 -25.21
CA ARG A 228 8.26 -4.57 -25.10
C ARG A 228 8.20 -3.11 -25.56
N TYR A 229 9.13 -2.26 -25.11
CA TYR A 229 9.20 -0.86 -25.55
C TYR A 229 9.49 -0.74 -27.06
N LYS A 230 10.34 -1.60 -27.61
CA LYS A 230 10.57 -1.67 -29.07
C LYS A 230 9.34 -2.16 -29.82
N LYS A 231 8.64 -3.18 -29.30
CA LYS A 231 7.44 -3.76 -29.89
C LYS A 231 6.30 -2.75 -29.98
N GLU A 232 6.09 -1.94 -28.93
CA GLU A 232 5.11 -0.85 -28.91
C GLU A 232 5.60 0.40 -29.67
N GLY A 233 6.80 0.35 -30.24
CA GLY A 233 7.40 1.43 -31.01
C GLY A 233 7.70 2.68 -30.18
N LEU A 234 7.88 2.56 -28.87
CA LEU A 234 8.28 3.66 -27.98
C LEU A 234 9.78 3.95 -28.08
N ILE A 235 10.56 2.96 -28.50
CA ILE A 235 11.96 3.12 -28.87
C ILE A 235 12.08 2.90 -30.39
N PRO A 236 12.63 3.85 -31.16
CA PRO A 236 13.27 5.10 -30.72
C PRO A 236 12.31 6.30 -30.57
N ASP A 237 11.01 6.10 -30.77
CA ASP A 237 10.04 7.17 -31.01
C ASP A 237 9.93 8.21 -29.88
N VAL A 238 9.90 7.76 -28.62
CA VAL A 238 9.79 8.60 -27.43
C VAL A 238 11.11 8.62 -26.66
N LEU A 239 11.74 7.44 -26.50
CA LEU A 239 12.96 7.24 -25.71
C LEU A 239 14.07 6.59 -26.53
N ASP A 240 15.33 6.85 -26.17
CA ASP A 240 16.48 6.16 -26.78
C ASP A 240 16.73 4.78 -26.17
N THR A 241 16.47 4.65 -24.87
CA THR A 241 16.66 3.43 -24.10
C THR A 241 15.40 3.11 -23.30
N ALA A 242 15.21 1.83 -22.98
CA ALA A 242 14.10 1.44 -22.12
C ALA A 242 14.41 1.83 -20.68
N PRO A 243 13.39 2.09 -19.86
CA PRO A 243 13.59 2.25 -18.43
C PRO A 243 14.21 1.00 -17.79
N LYS A 244 15.01 1.18 -16.73
CA LYS A 244 15.65 0.06 -16.02
C LYS A 244 14.63 -0.89 -15.38
N ASN A 245 13.52 -0.34 -14.90
CA ASN A 245 12.50 -1.08 -14.17
C ASN A 245 11.09 -0.83 -14.74
N PHE A 246 10.21 -1.80 -14.52
CA PHE A 246 8.78 -1.57 -14.69
C PHE A 246 8.27 -0.56 -13.65
N LEU A 247 7.34 0.31 -14.03
CA LEU A 247 6.67 1.24 -13.10
C LEU A 247 5.25 0.75 -12.78
N PRO A 248 5.00 0.23 -11.57
CA PRO A 248 3.65 -0.05 -11.12
C PRO A 248 2.79 1.21 -11.05
N VAL A 249 1.66 1.20 -11.75
CA VAL A 249 0.68 2.29 -11.76
C VAL A 249 -0.71 1.67 -11.60
N SER A 250 -1.49 2.21 -10.66
CA SER A 250 -2.86 1.75 -10.41
C SER A 250 -3.87 2.86 -10.56
N TYR A 251 -4.95 2.57 -11.27
CA TYR A 251 -6.17 3.37 -11.31
C TYR A 251 -7.27 2.63 -10.55
N ASN A 252 -8.05 3.34 -9.73
CA ASN A 252 -9.12 2.72 -8.92
C ASN A 252 -8.62 1.51 -8.10
N ASN A 253 -7.41 1.59 -7.54
CA ASN A 253 -6.73 0.51 -6.81
C ASN A 253 -6.49 -0.78 -7.62
N LYS A 254 -6.55 -0.70 -8.95
CA LYS A 254 -6.21 -1.79 -9.87
C LYS A 254 -4.98 -1.41 -10.69
N GLU A 255 -3.91 -2.17 -10.51
CA GLU A 255 -2.70 -2.05 -11.33
C GLU A 255 -2.97 -2.54 -12.76
N PHE A 256 -2.40 -1.86 -13.75
CA PHE A 256 -2.47 -2.30 -15.14
C PHE A 256 -1.12 -2.84 -15.63
N GLU A 257 -1.17 -3.84 -16.50
CA GLU A 257 0.03 -4.42 -17.11
C GLU A 257 0.50 -3.55 -18.29
N PHE A 258 1.79 -3.66 -18.64
CA PHE A 258 2.37 -2.96 -19.79
C PHE A 258 1.52 -3.16 -21.06
N ALA A 259 1.20 -2.06 -21.75
CA ALA A 259 0.39 -2.04 -22.97
C ALA A 259 -1.06 -2.49 -22.83
N SER A 260 -1.59 -2.56 -21.59
CA SER A 260 -3.03 -2.74 -21.36
C SER A 260 -3.84 -1.67 -22.08
N GLU A 261 -5.00 -2.06 -22.61
CA GLU A 261 -6.01 -1.11 -23.08
C GLU A 261 -6.86 -0.66 -21.89
N LEU A 262 -6.85 0.65 -21.63
CA LEU A 262 -7.71 1.30 -20.64
C LEU A 262 -8.69 2.21 -21.37
N THR A 263 -9.74 2.64 -20.68
CA THR A 263 -10.69 3.64 -21.19
C THR A 263 -10.39 5.03 -20.62
N PRO A 264 -10.63 6.12 -21.36
CA PRO A 264 -10.56 7.48 -20.82
C PRO A 264 -11.36 7.66 -19.52
N THR A 265 -12.50 6.99 -19.38
CA THR A 265 -13.30 6.97 -18.15
C THR A 265 -12.57 6.36 -16.96
N GLU A 266 -11.84 5.25 -17.15
CA GLU A 266 -11.04 4.60 -16.10
C GLU A 266 -9.86 5.45 -15.63
N VAL A 267 -9.28 6.24 -16.54
CA VAL A 267 -8.10 7.08 -16.30
C VAL A 267 -8.44 8.58 -16.26
N LYS A 268 -9.69 8.93 -15.92
CA LYS A 268 -10.13 10.33 -15.86
C LYS A 268 -9.48 11.12 -14.71
N ASP A 269 -9.21 10.42 -13.60
CA ASP A 269 -8.60 10.95 -12.39
C ASP A 269 -7.16 10.43 -12.29
N ALA A 270 -6.28 11.16 -11.61
CA ALA A 270 -4.88 10.76 -11.44
C ALA A 270 -4.77 9.35 -10.81
N PRO A 271 -3.72 8.57 -11.14
CA PRO A 271 -3.52 7.24 -10.56
C PRO A 271 -3.63 7.24 -9.03
N THR A 272 -4.33 6.24 -8.48
CA THR A 272 -4.46 6.04 -7.03
C THR A 272 -3.16 5.58 -6.38
N HIS A 273 -2.26 5.00 -7.17
CA HIS A 273 -0.94 4.61 -6.71
C HIS A 273 0.09 4.67 -7.86
N ILE A 274 1.27 5.18 -7.53
CA ILE A 274 2.49 5.12 -8.34
C ILE A 274 3.64 4.95 -7.36
N GLY A 275 4.55 4.04 -7.65
CA GLY A 275 5.81 3.97 -6.94
C GLY A 275 6.83 3.18 -7.73
N TRP A 276 8.09 3.24 -7.32
CA TRP A 276 9.18 2.50 -7.96
C TRP A 276 10.15 1.91 -6.93
N GLY A 277 9.99 2.19 -5.64
CA GLY A 277 10.69 1.47 -4.58
C GLY A 277 12.21 1.62 -4.60
N LEU A 278 12.71 2.77 -5.06
CA LEU A 278 14.15 3.04 -5.16
C LEU A 278 14.65 3.95 -4.05
N ASP A 279 15.94 4.27 -4.12
CA ASP A 279 16.69 5.02 -3.11
C ASP A 279 15.93 6.24 -2.59
N SER A 280 15.57 6.19 -1.30
CA SER A 280 14.88 7.26 -0.58
C SER A 280 15.68 8.57 -0.46
N SER A 281 16.97 8.56 -0.83
CA SER A 281 17.86 9.73 -0.76
C SER A 281 17.95 10.54 -2.08
N SER A 282 17.51 9.98 -3.21
CA SER A 282 17.48 10.67 -4.51
C SER A 282 16.18 11.43 -4.75
N PHE A 283 16.21 12.36 -5.72
CA PHE A 283 15.03 13.06 -6.22
C PHE A 283 14.70 12.62 -7.64
N TYR A 284 13.42 12.58 -7.98
CA TYR A 284 12.95 12.07 -9.25
C TYR A 284 11.92 12.99 -9.91
N THR A 285 11.80 12.84 -11.22
CA THR A 285 10.77 13.46 -12.05
C THR A 285 9.91 12.39 -12.71
N LEU A 286 8.59 12.48 -12.56
CA LEU A 286 7.59 11.69 -13.29
C LEU A 286 7.03 12.50 -14.45
N ILE A 287 6.99 11.87 -15.63
CA ILE A 287 6.43 12.44 -16.86
C ILE A 287 5.35 11.49 -17.38
N MET A 288 4.17 12.03 -17.70
CA MET A 288 3.13 11.34 -18.47
C MET A 288 2.87 12.08 -19.77
N ASN A 289 3.02 11.42 -20.92
CA ASN A 289 2.87 12.04 -22.25
C ASN A 289 2.23 11.09 -23.27
N ASP A 290 1.61 11.69 -24.30
CA ASP A 290 1.01 11.03 -25.46
C ASP A 290 1.80 11.44 -26.73
N PRO A 291 2.55 10.52 -27.37
CA PRO A 291 3.29 10.79 -28.59
C PRO A 291 2.43 10.70 -29.85
N ASP A 292 1.18 10.27 -29.74
CA ASP A 292 0.28 9.98 -30.85
C ASP A 292 -0.71 11.11 -31.12
N ALA A 293 -0.64 12.23 -30.40
CA ALA A 293 -1.55 13.35 -30.58
C ALA A 293 -1.38 14.06 -31.96
N PRO A 294 -2.47 14.34 -32.71
CA PRO A 294 -3.85 13.92 -32.47
C PRO A 294 -4.20 12.57 -33.09
N PHE A 295 -3.34 12.02 -33.97
CA PHE A 295 -3.47 10.71 -34.59
C PHE A 295 -2.12 10.00 -34.62
N ARG A 296 -2.06 8.72 -34.23
CA ARG A 296 -0.80 7.95 -34.26
C ARG A 296 -0.12 7.91 -35.64
N HIS A 297 -0.89 7.92 -36.72
CA HIS A 297 -0.36 7.88 -38.09
C HIS A 297 0.01 9.26 -38.66
N ASP A 298 -0.44 10.35 -38.02
CA ASP A 298 -0.10 11.74 -38.34
C ASP A 298 -0.02 12.59 -37.06
N PRO A 299 1.01 12.37 -36.22
CA PRO A 299 1.06 12.92 -34.87
C PRO A 299 1.65 14.34 -34.86
N PHE A 300 1.10 15.27 -35.64
CA PHE A 300 1.66 16.62 -35.80
C PHE A 300 1.54 17.51 -34.55
N MET A 301 0.82 17.08 -33.51
CA MET A 301 0.73 17.77 -32.21
C MET A 301 1.60 17.13 -31.13
N ARG A 302 2.40 16.11 -31.48
CA ARG A 302 3.22 15.38 -30.51
C ARG A 302 4.32 16.24 -29.88
N GLU A 303 4.75 15.91 -28.68
CA GLU A 303 4.05 15.08 -27.69
C GLU A 303 3.02 15.95 -26.96
N CYS A 304 1.91 15.36 -26.51
CA CYS A 304 0.99 16.00 -25.57
C CYS A 304 1.42 15.65 -24.14
N LEU A 305 1.74 16.66 -23.33
CA LEU A 305 2.11 16.48 -21.92
C LEU A 305 0.86 16.41 -21.02
N HIS A 306 0.63 15.25 -20.44
CA HIS A 306 -0.52 14.96 -19.57
C HIS A 306 -0.23 15.22 -18.11
N TRP A 307 1.00 14.97 -17.65
CA TRP A 307 1.38 15.19 -16.25
C TRP A 307 2.88 15.37 -16.09
N LEU A 308 3.30 16.29 -15.23
CA LEU A 308 4.71 16.52 -14.89
C LEU A 308 4.85 16.85 -13.41
N VAL A 309 5.51 15.96 -12.68
CA VAL A 309 5.81 16.14 -11.26
C VAL A 309 7.30 15.97 -11.07
N VAL A 310 7.93 16.97 -10.45
CA VAL A 310 9.38 17.04 -10.26
C VAL A 310 9.71 17.03 -8.78
N ASN A 311 11.00 16.94 -8.42
CA ASN A 311 11.47 16.99 -7.04
C ASN A 311 10.78 15.98 -6.11
N ILE A 312 10.47 14.77 -6.61
CA ILE A 312 9.87 13.70 -5.82
C ILE A 312 10.97 13.04 -4.98
N PRO A 313 10.96 13.12 -3.64
CA PRO A 313 11.98 12.47 -2.81
C PRO A 313 11.71 10.96 -2.70
N GLY A 314 12.65 10.13 -3.13
CA GLY A 314 12.44 8.69 -3.22
C GLY A 314 11.28 8.38 -4.18
N ASP A 315 10.24 7.72 -3.68
CA ASP A 315 8.97 7.52 -4.39
C ASP A 315 7.77 8.17 -3.67
N ASP A 316 8.02 9.09 -2.73
CA ASP A 316 6.97 9.80 -2.01
C ASP A 316 6.37 10.91 -2.90
N PHE A 317 5.50 10.48 -3.81
CA PHE A 317 4.83 11.33 -4.79
C PHE A 317 4.09 12.52 -4.14
N SER A 318 3.62 12.37 -2.90
CA SER A 318 2.90 13.41 -2.15
C SER A 318 3.77 14.63 -1.82
N LYS A 319 5.09 14.47 -1.86
CA LYS A 319 6.08 15.53 -1.59
C LYS A 319 6.68 16.13 -2.86
N GLY A 320 6.29 15.63 -4.03
CA GLY A 320 6.70 16.19 -5.32
C GLY A 320 6.09 17.55 -5.60
N GLU A 321 6.68 18.24 -6.56
CA GLU A 321 6.22 19.53 -7.08
C GLU A 321 5.53 19.32 -8.43
N THR A 322 4.21 19.53 -8.48
CA THR A 322 3.45 19.45 -9.73
C THR A 322 3.68 20.71 -10.58
N ILE A 323 4.34 20.54 -11.73
CA ILE A 323 4.51 21.60 -12.73
C ILE A 323 3.32 21.59 -13.69
N VAL A 324 2.96 20.43 -14.21
CA VAL A 324 1.78 20.27 -15.07
C VAL A 324 0.82 19.36 -14.36
N GLU A 325 -0.38 19.83 -14.04
CA GLU A 325 -1.42 19.05 -13.38
C GLU A 325 -1.92 17.92 -14.27
N TYR A 326 -2.39 16.85 -13.64
CA TYR A 326 -2.86 15.65 -14.32
C TYR A 326 -4.04 15.96 -15.25
N LEU A 327 -3.93 15.52 -16.49
CA LEU A 327 -5.00 15.47 -17.46
C LEU A 327 -5.16 14.01 -17.91
N GLY A 328 -6.36 13.44 -17.74
CA GLY A 328 -6.65 12.08 -18.18
C GLY A 328 -6.52 11.89 -19.70
N ALA A 329 -6.50 10.64 -20.14
CA ALA A 329 -6.49 10.33 -21.58
C ALA A 329 -7.72 10.93 -22.26
N SER A 330 -7.55 11.52 -23.44
CA SER A 330 -8.67 12.11 -24.20
C SER A 330 -8.45 12.05 -25.72
N PRO A 331 -8.14 10.85 -26.27
CA PRO A 331 -7.87 10.69 -27.69
C PRO A 331 -9.11 11.08 -28.53
N PRO A 332 -8.96 11.82 -29.63
CA PRO A 332 -10.08 12.22 -30.48
C PRO A 332 -10.89 11.03 -31.01
N LYS A 333 -12.15 11.29 -31.35
CA LYS A 333 -12.99 10.28 -32.00
C LYS A 333 -12.33 9.85 -33.32
N ASN A 334 -12.39 8.56 -33.62
CA ASN A 334 -11.79 7.95 -34.82
C ASN A 334 -10.25 8.07 -34.94
N SER A 335 -9.53 8.48 -33.89
CA SER A 335 -8.06 8.55 -33.95
C SER A 335 -7.34 7.23 -33.72
N GLY A 336 -8.08 6.22 -33.26
CA GLY A 336 -7.55 4.91 -32.89
C GLY A 336 -6.93 4.89 -31.50
N LEU A 337 -6.08 3.90 -31.24
CA LEU A 337 -5.36 3.78 -29.98
C LEU A 337 -4.17 4.76 -29.94
N HIS A 338 -4.12 5.55 -28.89
CA HIS A 338 -2.99 6.38 -28.48
C HIS A 338 -2.24 5.71 -27.35
N ARG A 339 -0.91 5.85 -27.37
CA ARG A 339 0.00 5.38 -26.32
C ARG A 339 0.14 6.46 -25.25
N TYR A 340 -0.09 6.11 -23.99
CA TYR A 340 0.16 7.00 -22.86
C TYR A 340 1.30 6.44 -22.03
N THR A 341 2.44 7.12 -22.05
CA THR A 341 3.65 6.67 -21.38
C THR A 341 3.81 7.35 -20.04
N PHE A 342 4.21 6.58 -19.02
CA PHE A 342 4.77 7.06 -17.77
C PHE A 342 6.27 6.79 -17.76
N THR A 343 7.07 7.80 -17.47
CA THR A 343 8.52 7.65 -17.38
C THR A 343 9.07 8.43 -16.19
N VAL A 344 9.92 7.76 -15.40
CA VAL A 344 10.58 8.32 -14.22
C VAL A 344 12.05 8.51 -14.52
N PHE A 345 12.56 9.71 -14.24
CA PHE A 345 13.97 10.07 -14.38
C PHE A 345 14.54 10.48 -13.03
N GLU A 346 15.78 10.08 -12.76
CA GLU A 346 16.53 10.56 -11.60
C GLU A 346 17.08 11.97 -11.86
N GLN A 347 16.97 12.83 -10.87
CA GLN A 347 17.58 14.16 -10.86
C GLN A 347 18.99 14.04 -10.29
N ALA A 348 19.99 14.00 -11.18
CA ALA A 348 21.40 13.80 -10.79
C ALA A 348 21.92 14.85 -9.79
N ALA A 349 21.38 16.07 -9.83
CA ALA A 349 21.73 17.15 -8.91
C ALA A 349 20.95 17.10 -7.58
N GLY A 350 20.09 16.09 -7.37
CA GLY A 350 19.14 16.06 -6.27
C GLY A 350 17.97 17.03 -6.51
N LYS A 351 17.47 17.65 -5.44
CA LYS A 351 16.40 18.66 -5.55
C LYS A 351 16.91 19.88 -6.34
N GLN A 352 16.14 20.31 -7.34
CA GLN A 352 16.52 21.41 -8.25
C GLN A 352 15.36 22.36 -8.48
N ASP A 353 15.64 23.60 -8.85
CA ASP A 353 14.61 24.59 -9.18
C ASP A 353 14.19 24.47 -10.65
N PHE A 354 12.91 24.14 -10.90
CA PHE A 354 12.37 24.04 -12.25
C PHE A 354 11.68 25.34 -12.65
N ASN A 355 12.32 26.13 -13.52
CA ASN A 355 11.72 27.34 -14.08
C ASN A 355 10.79 27.05 -15.28
N GLU A 356 9.86 26.13 -15.08
CA GLU A 356 8.83 25.79 -16.07
C GLU A 356 7.53 26.52 -15.78
N THR A 357 6.75 26.77 -16.83
CA THR A 357 5.41 27.33 -16.66
C THR A 357 4.51 26.28 -16.04
N ARG A 358 3.81 26.64 -14.96
CA ARG A 358 2.83 25.74 -14.34
C ARG A 358 1.56 25.69 -15.17
N ILE A 359 1.10 24.48 -15.49
CA ILE A 359 -0.06 24.26 -16.37
C ILE A 359 -1.15 23.54 -15.58
N ALA A 360 -2.32 24.17 -15.49
CA ALA A 360 -3.47 23.60 -14.81
C ALA A 360 -4.16 22.49 -15.64
N ALA A 361 -4.94 21.63 -15.00
CA ALA A 361 -5.58 20.46 -15.63
C ALA A 361 -6.56 20.86 -16.76
N TRP A 362 -7.13 22.06 -16.70
CA TRP A 362 -8.11 22.57 -17.66
C TRP A 362 -7.50 23.39 -18.82
N LEU A 363 -6.18 23.46 -18.93
CA LEU A 363 -5.50 24.22 -19.99
C LEU A 363 -4.88 23.27 -21.03
N ALA A 364 -5.25 23.46 -22.31
CA ALA A 364 -4.60 22.79 -23.43
C ALA A 364 -3.29 23.49 -23.88
N GLU A 365 -3.20 24.80 -23.65
CA GLU A 365 -2.01 25.58 -24.00
C GLU A 365 -0.79 25.11 -23.20
N GLY A 366 0.35 24.96 -23.89
CA GLY A 366 1.60 24.48 -23.31
C GLY A 366 1.72 22.95 -23.17
N ARG A 367 0.66 22.18 -23.44
CA ARG A 367 0.71 20.71 -23.42
C ARG A 367 1.12 20.10 -24.76
N LEU A 368 0.65 20.67 -25.87
CA LEU A 368 0.90 20.16 -27.23
C LEU A 368 2.26 20.62 -27.77
N GLY A 369 2.89 19.80 -28.63
CA GLY A 369 4.20 20.12 -29.20
C GLY A 369 5.34 20.03 -28.17
N TRP A 370 5.08 19.42 -27.02
CA TRP A 370 6.07 19.23 -25.97
C TRP A 370 7.06 18.12 -26.33
N SER A 371 8.23 18.09 -25.70
CA SER A 371 9.26 17.07 -25.98
C SER A 371 9.94 16.59 -24.72
N LEU A 372 9.79 15.30 -24.44
CA LEU A 372 10.46 14.61 -23.33
C LEU A 372 11.96 14.78 -23.38
N ARG A 373 12.54 14.54 -24.56
CA ARG A 373 14.00 14.60 -24.78
C ARG A 373 14.57 15.98 -24.47
N LYS A 374 13.93 17.03 -24.98
CA LYS A 374 14.36 18.41 -24.69
C LYS A 374 14.24 18.76 -23.21
N PHE A 375 13.24 18.21 -22.52
CA PHE A 375 13.08 18.43 -21.09
C PHE A 375 14.18 17.74 -20.28
N VAL A 376 14.45 16.46 -20.56
CA VAL A 376 15.52 15.67 -19.93
C VAL A 376 16.88 16.36 -20.11
N GLU A 377 17.18 16.80 -21.34
CA GLU A 377 18.42 17.52 -21.68
C GLU A 377 18.49 18.88 -20.95
N LYS A 378 17.44 19.70 -21.05
CA LYS A 378 17.38 21.04 -20.45
C LYS A 378 17.65 21.03 -18.95
N HIS A 379 17.15 20.00 -18.25
CA HIS A 379 17.21 19.89 -16.80
C HIS A 379 18.29 18.95 -16.29
N ASN A 380 19.16 18.45 -17.19
CA ASN A 380 20.26 17.54 -16.88
C ASN A 380 19.82 16.35 -16.01
N LEU A 381 18.67 15.76 -16.38
CA LEU A 381 18.21 14.53 -15.77
C LEU A 381 19.10 13.38 -16.24
N VAL A 382 19.20 12.30 -15.45
CA VAL A 382 19.90 11.10 -15.90
C VAL A 382 19.20 10.57 -17.16
N GLU A 383 19.91 10.52 -18.30
CA GLU A 383 19.30 10.18 -19.60
C GLU A 383 18.64 8.80 -19.61
N GLU A 384 19.21 7.84 -18.88
CA GLU A 384 18.66 6.49 -18.79
C GLU A 384 17.48 6.48 -17.79
N PRO A 385 16.24 6.21 -18.26
CA PRO A 385 15.08 6.27 -17.38
C PRO A 385 15.15 5.19 -16.30
N VAL A 386 14.66 5.55 -15.13
CA VAL A 386 14.73 4.72 -13.93
C VAL A 386 13.64 3.65 -13.96
N SER A 387 12.40 4.09 -14.22
CA SER A 387 11.24 3.22 -14.29
C SER A 387 10.26 3.74 -15.33
N GLY A 388 9.47 2.85 -15.94
CA GLY A 388 8.38 3.28 -16.81
C GLY A 388 7.36 2.20 -17.09
N ASN A 389 6.20 2.64 -17.54
CA ASN A 389 5.07 1.81 -17.92
C ASN A 389 4.20 2.58 -18.93
N MET A 390 3.31 1.90 -19.63
CA MET A 390 2.42 2.53 -20.60
C MET A 390 1.11 1.77 -20.74
N PHE A 391 0.06 2.48 -21.11
CA PHE A 391 -1.21 1.90 -21.51
C PHE A 391 -1.65 2.49 -22.86
N ASN A 392 -2.58 1.81 -23.52
CA ASN A 392 -3.23 2.29 -24.73
C ASN A 392 -4.65 2.78 -24.38
N CYS A 393 -5.07 3.90 -24.97
CA CYS A 393 -6.44 4.40 -24.85
C CYS A 393 -6.95 4.81 -26.22
N GLN A 394 -8.24 4.56 -26.47
CA GLN A 394 -8.98 5.12 -27.60
C GLN A 394 -10.20 5.87 -27.08
N TYR A 395 -10.90 6.56 -27.98
CA TYR A 395 -12.08 7.35 -27.65
C TYR A 395 -13.13 6.56 -26.85
N ASP A 396 -13.72 7.20 -25.86
CA ASP A 396 -14.97 6.80 -25.22
C ASP A 396 -15.89 8.03 -25.00
N ASP A 397 -17.05 7.81 -24.38
CA ASP A 397 -18.06 8.85 -24.19
C ASP A 397 -17.69 9.92 -23.12
N TYR A 398 -16.57 9.77 -22.40
CA TYR A 398 -16.07 10.78 -21.47
C TYR A 398 -15.23 11.86 -22.18
N VAL A 399 -14.60 11.53 -23.31
CA VAL A 399 -13.71 12.44 -24.05
C VAL A 399 -14.35 13.81 -24.38
N PRO A 400 -15.63 13.90 -24.83
CA PRO A 400 -16.27 15.19 -25.08
C PRO A 400 -16.31 16.12 -23.87
N GLU A 401 -16.43 15.58 -22.65
CA GLU A 401 -16.40 16.39 -21.42
C GLU A 401 -15.02 17.00 -21.18
N VAL A 402 -13.96 16.24 -21.47
CA VAL A 402 -12.58 16.71 -21.36
C VAL A 402 -12.31 17.82 -22.38
N HIS A 403 -12.68 17.60 -23.65
CA HIS A 403 -12.49 18.59 -24.72
C HIS A 403 -13.26 19.88 -24.47
N ALA A 404 -14.48 19.78 -23.91
CA ALA A 404 -15.26 20.94 -23.50
C ALA A 404 -14.56 21.74 -22.38
N LYS A 405 -13.99 21.07 -21.38
CA LYS A 405 -13.22 21.71 -20.30
C LYS A 405 -11.95 22.39 -20.83
N LEU A 406 -11.29 21.79 -21.81
CA LEU A 406 -10.09 22.32 -22.45
C LEU A 406 -10.36 23.43 -23.47
N GLY A 407 -11.63 23.77 -23.74
CA GLY A 407 -12.00 24.78 -24.73
C GLY A 407 -11.75 24.36 -26.19
N VAL A 408 -11.58 23.06 -26.45
CA VAL A 408 -11.39 22.51 -27.80
C VAL A 408 -12.75 22.50 -28.51
N LYS A 409 -12.92 23.34 -29.54
CA LYS A 409 -14.16 23.40 -30.32
C LYS A 409 -14.34 22.11 -31.12
N SER A 410 -15.52 21.51 -31.03
CA SER A 410 -15.93 20.22 -31.61
C SER A 410 -15.98 20.14 -33.15
N GLY A 411 -15.19 20.93 -33.88
CA GLY A 411 -15.30 21.09 -35.33
C GLY A 411 -14.02 20.83 -36.14
N ARG A 412 -12.97 20.22 -35.53
CA ARG A 412 -11.71 19.90 -36.23
C ARG A 412 -11.31 18.43 -36.18
N ALA A 413 -12.14 17.56 -35.62
CA ALA A 413 -11.87 16.13 -35.45
C ALA A 413 -13.06 15.26 -35.91
N GLU A 414 -13.68 15.63 -37.04
CA GLU A 414 -14.49 14.70 -37.84
C GLU A 414 -13.73 14.30 -39.10
#